data_AF-W2JVN6-F1
#
_entry.id   AF-W2JVN6-F1
#
_cell.length_a   1.000
_cell.length_b   1.000
_cell.length_c   1.000
_cell.angle_alpha   90.00
_cell.angle_beta   90.00
_cell.angle_gamma   90.00
#
_symmetry.space_group_name_H-M   'P 1'
#
loop_
_entity.id
_entity.type
_entity.pdbx_description
1 polymer ?
#
loop_
_entity_poly.entity_id
_entity_poly.type
_entity_poly.pdbx_seq_one_letter_code
_entity_poly.pdbx_strand_id
1 'polypeptide(L)'
;MAGEAISTSEESHLIIGLSTLHLVIGLSIFNTSQFWDLREHVPPTVAFIFLPIATMVWATALSHRRILRCLPSLSVKFTGLNPVATMSTSEGEAPAVLIPIADGTEEIEAIAVADVLTRGGMKVTLAGVGRKLQNIVTMSQGTKVQGDIAIEACVDLNFDLIMCPGGPGAQHLHDCAELITMLQKQKHQGRYYGGICAAPAVVLIPHGLLDAGPATTYPSYGEKMKGVDYKPDERVVMNGKCVTSQGPGTAIEMGLKLVELLVSGEKAKSVAQALIA
;
A
#
# COMPACT_ATOMS: atom_id res chain seq x y z
N MET A 1 -8.90 -48.34 -32.47
CA MET A 1 -8.57 -48.36 -31.03
C MET A 1 -7.23 -47.67 -30.90
N ALA A 2 -7.24 -46.43 -30.41
CA ALA A 2 -6.10 -45.53 -30.39
C ALA A 2 -5.94 -44.97 -28.97
N GLY A 3 -4.69 -44.77 -28.54
CA GLY A 3 -4.34 -44.14 -27.28
C GLY A 3 -3.01 -44.66 -26.74
N GLU A 4 -1.90 -44.24 -27.35
CA GLU A 4 -0.53 -44.43 -26.85
C GLU A 4 -0.27 -43.53 -25.63
N ALA A 5 0.41 -44.10 -24.62
CA ALA A 5 0.84 -43.42 -23.41
C ALA A 5 2.13 -42.62 -23.64
N ILE A 6 2.12 -41.34 -23.28
CA ILE A 6 3.29 -40.44 -23.32
C ILE A 6 3.98 -40.43 -21.94
N SER A 7 5.32 -40.44 -21.98
CA SER A 7 6.27 -40.65 -20.89
C SER A 7 6.40 -39.49 -19.89
N THR A 8 6.45 -39.82 -18.61
CA THR A 8 6.55 -38.92 -17.44
C THR A 8 7.98 -38.54 -17.03
N SER A 9 8.99 -38.71 -17.90
CA SER A 9 10.41 -38.50 -17.53
C SER A 9 10.97 -37.12 -17.90
N GLU A 10 10.39 -36.36 -18.83
CA GLU A 10 10.95 -35.06 -19.26
C GLU A 10 10.53 -33.89 -18.34
N GLU A 11 9.33 -33.94 -17.76
CA GLU A 11 8.85 -32.88 -16.85
C GLU A 11 9.63 -32.83 -15.52
N SER A 12 10.15 -33.97 -15.06
CA SER A 12 10.94 -34.06 -13.83
C SER A 12 12.33 -33.43 -13.97
N HIS A 13 12.92 -33.43 -15.17
CA HIS A 13 14.20 -32.75 -15.44
C HIS A 13 14.06 -31.22 -15.52
N LEU A 14 12.91 -30.71 -15.98
CA LEU A 14 12.63 -29.28 -16.05
C LEU A 14 12.39 -28.65 -14.66
N ILE A 15 11.73 -29.38 -13.76
CA ILE A 15 11.48 -28.95 -12.38
C ILE A 15 12.77 -28.94 -11.54
N ILE A 16 13.71 -29.85 -11.81
CA ILE A 16 15.04 -29.87 -11.16
C ILE A 16 15.93 -28.71 -11.69
N GLY A 17 15.77 -28.31 -12.96
CA GLY A 17 16.51 -27.19 -13.56
C GLY A 17 16.08 -25.81 -13.06
N LEU A 18 14.78 -25.58 -12.83
CA LEU A 18 14.29 -24.29 -12.30
C LEU A 18 14.56 -24.11 -10.80
N SER A 19 14.59 -25.19 -10.03
CA SER A 19 14.91 -25.15 -8.59
C SER A 19 16.40 -24.87 -8.32
N THR A 20 17.30 -25.35 -9.19
CA THR A 20 18.73 -25.01 -9.14
C THR A 20 19.01 -23.56 -9.56
N LEU A 21 18.25 -23.00 -10.51
CA LEU A 21 18.40 -21.60 -10.93
C LEU A 21 17.97 -20.60 -9.84
N HIS A 22 16.91 -20.91 -9.08
CA HIS A 22 16.48 -20.07 -7.95
C HIS A 22 17.47 -20.12 -6.77
N LEU A 23 18.16 -21.24 -6.56
CA LEU A 23 19.19 -21.36 -5.53
C LEU A 23 20.46 -20.56 -5.88
N VAL A 24 20.83 -20.49 -7.16
CA VAL A 24 22.02 -19.75 -7.66
C VAL A 24 21.80 -18.23 -7.60
N ILE A 25 20.58 -17.76 -7.87
CA ILE A 25 20.24 -16.33 -7.76
C ILE A 25 20.17 -15.91 -6.28
N GLY A 26 19.65 -16.78 -5.39
CA GLY A 26 19.60 -16.52 -3.95
C GLY A 26 20.99 -16.40 -3.28
N LEU A 27 22.00 -17.10 -3.80
CA LEU A 27 23.37 -17.03 -3.30
C LEU A 27 24.21 -15.88 -3.89
N SER A 28 23.72 -15.19 -4.92
CA SER A 28 24.43 -14.07 -5.57
C SER A 28 24.23 -12.73 -4.85
N ILE A 29 23.45 -12.67 -3.77
CA ILE A 29 23.19 -11.45 -2.99
C ILE A 29 23.90 -11.48 -1.62
N PHE A 30 24.56 -12.59 -1.25
CA PHE A 30 25.36 -12.64 -0.03
C PHE A 30 26.79 -12.12 -0.24
N ASN A 31 27.08 -11.03 0.45
CA ASN A 31 28.37 -10.38 0.55
C ASN A 31 29.46 -11.37 1.01
N THR A 32 30.56 -11.49 0.26
CA THR A 32 31.63 -12.49 0.44
C THR A 32 32.50 -12.27 1.68
N SER A 33 32.28 -11.19 2.44
CA SER A 33 33.05 -10.88 3.65
C SER A 33 32.60 -11.62 4.91
N GLN A 34 31.40 -12.21 4.94
CA GLN A 34 30.88 -12.90 6.14
C GLN A 34 31.07 -14.43 6.14
N PHE A 35 31.59 -15.01 5.06
CA PHE A 35 31.79 -16.47 4.98
C PHE A 35 33.03 -16.95 5.77
N TRP A 36 33.97 -16.05 6.07
CA TRP A 36 35.26 -16.42 6.68
C TRP A 36 35.25 -16.49 8.22
N ASP A 37 34.21 -15.99 8.88
CA ASP A 37 34.13 -15.95 10.36
C ASP A 37 33.55 -17.22 11.01
N LEU A 38 33.07 -18.18 10.23
CA LEU A 38 32.47 -19.41 10.77
C LEU A 38 33.46 -20.56 10.98
N ARG A 39 34.76 -20.34 10.78
CA ARG A 39 35.77 -21.42 10.83
C ARG A 39 36.22 -21.77 12.26
N GLU A 40 35.95 -20.93 13.25
CA GLU A 40 36.46 -21.17 14.60
C GLU A 40 35.54 -22.02 15.50
N HIS A 41 34.32 -22.37 15.06
CA HIS A 41 33.32 -23.03 15.94
C HIS A 41 32.73 -24.33 15.39
N VAL A 42 33.39 -24.98 14.41
CA VAL A 42 32.88 -26.23 13.82
C VAL A 42 33.74 -27.42 14.27
N PRO A 43 33.16 -28.41 14.99
CA PRO A 43 33.89 -29.59 15.44
C PRO A 43 34.34 -30.49 14.26
N PRO A 44 35.41 -31.30 14.44
CA PRO A 44 36.07 -32.05 13.35
C PRO A 44 35.20 -33.05 12.56
N THR A 45 33.97 -33.31 13.01
CA THR A 45 33.04 -34.26 12.41
C THR A 45 32.21 -33.69 11.25
N VAL A 46 32.20 -32.37 11.03
CA VAL A 46 31.37 -31.71 10.00
C VAL A 46 32.19 -31.28 8.76
N ALA A 47 33.51 -31.42 8.79
CA ALA A 47 34.42 -30.97 7.71
C ALA A 47 34.27 -31.75 6.39
N PHE A 48 33.66 -32.94 6.40
CA PHE A 48 33.53 -33.79 5.20
C PHE A 48 32.38 -33.40 4.26
N ILE A 49 31.52 -32.45 4.63
CA ILE A 49 30.38 -32.02 3.79
C ILE A 49 30.69 -30.74 2.98
N PHE A 50 31.78 -30.03 3.29
CA PHE A 50 32.08 -28.72 2.67
C PHE A 50 33.06 -28.76 1.49
N LEU A 51 33.72 -29.88 1.23
CA LEU A 51 34.69 -29.99 0.13
C LEU A 51 34.09 -30.04 -1.30
N PRO A 52 32.86 -30.55 -1.57
CA PRO A 52 32.34 -30.62 -2.94
C PRO A 52 31.65 -29.32 -3.43
N ILE A 53 31.35 -28.36 -2.55
CA ILE A 53 30.65 -27.12 -2.93
C ILE A 53 31.64 -26.03 -3.41
N ALA A 54 32.83 -25.96 -2.81
CA ALA A 54 33.84 -24.96 -3.16
C ALA A 54 34.48 -25.19 -4.55
N THR A 55 34.57 -26.45 -5.00
CA THR A 55 35.15 -26.80 -6.31
C THR A 55 34.19 -26.49 -7.47
N MET A 56 32.88 -26.52 -7.24
CA MET A 56 31.86 -26.24 -8.26
C MET A 56 31.73 -24.74 -8.57
N VAL A 57 32.02 -23.87 -7.60
CA VAL A 57 32.03 -22.41 -7.76
C VAL A 57 33.27 -21.91 -8.52
N TRP A 58 34.39 -22.63 -8.44
CA TRP A 58 35.62 -22.27 -9.16
C TRP A 58 35.57 -22.63 -10.65
N ALA A 59 34.89 -23.72 -11.02
CA ALA A 59 34.80 -24.19 -12.41
C ALA A 59 33.92 -23.27 -13.30
N THR A 60 32.91 -22.60 -12.74
CA THR A 60 32.02 -21.67 -13.46
C THR A 60 32.61 -20.27 -13.63
N ALA A 61 33.56 -19.87 -12.78
CA ALA A 61 34.24 -18.57 -12.89
C ALA A 61 35.28 -18.50 -14.03
N LEU A 62 35.79 -19.65 -14.51
CA LEU A 62 36.81 -19.72 -15.56
C LEU A 62 36.24 -19.77 -16.99
N SER A 63 34.95 -20.08 -17.17
CA SER A 63 34.33 -20.18 -18.51
C SER A 63 33.75 -18.86 -19.05
N HIS A 64 33.55 -17.83 -18.21
CA HIS A 64 32.94 -16.56 -18.63
C HIS A 64 33.91 -15.46 -19.11
N ARG A 65 35.23 -15.70 -19.14
CA ARG A 65 36.23 -14.71 -19.61
C ARG A 65 36.47 -14.68 -21.13
N ARG A 66 35.67 -15.39 -21.95
CA ARG A 66 35.86 -15.43 -23.42
C ARG A 66 34.71 -14.88 -24.27
N ILE A 67 33.67 -14.29 -23.69
CA ILE A 67 32.55 -13.71 -24.46
C ILE A 67 32.32 -12.24 -24.08
N LEU A 68 33.37 -11.42 -24.19
CA LEU A 68 33.27 -9.94 -24.13
C LEU A 68 34.37 -9.33 -25.02
N ARG A 69 34.39 -9.72 -26.29
CA ARG A 69 35.12 -9.03 -27.37
C ARG A 69 34.33 -9.23 -28.65
N CYS A 70 33.36 -8.35 -28.90
CA CYS A 70 32.82 -8.00 -30.22
C CYS A 70 31.51 -7.23 -30.04
N LEU A 71 31.58 -5.93 -29.75
CA LEU A 71 30.55 -4.99 -30.16
C LEU A 71 31.22 -3.64 -30.47
N PRO A 72 31.05 -3.09 -31.69
CA PRO A 72 31.63 -1.82 -32.07
C PRO A 72 30.87 -0.64 -31.48
N SER A 73 31.60 0.43 -31.21
CA SER A 73 31.12 1.72 -30.70
C SER A 73 30.23 2.43 -31.72
N LEU A 74 28.96 2.64 -31.41
CA LEU A 74 28.06 3.51 -32.16
C LEU A 74 27.93 4.85 -31.41
N SER A 75 28.54 5.91 -31.94
CA SER A 75 28.32 7.28 -31.48
C SER A 75 27.15 7.89 -32.23
N VAL A 76 26.05 8.19 -31.52
CA VAL A 76 24.93 8.96 -32.07
C VAL A 76 25.03 10.40 -31.56
N LYS A 77 25.20 11.34 -32.48
CA LYS A 77 25.14 12.78 -32.18
C LYS A 77 23.67 13.21 -32.10
N PHE A 78 23.25 13.74 -30.96
CA PHE A 78 21.95 14.39 -30.81
C PHE A 78 22.08 15.87 -31.19
N THR A 79 21.51 16.26 -32.32
CA THR A 79 21.33 17.67 -32.70
C THR A 79 19.91 18.12 -32.37
N GLY A 80 19.82 19.11 -31.46
CA GLY A 80 18.82 20.17 -31.41
C GLY A 80 17.33 19.82 -31.55
N LEU A 81 16.60 19.85 -30.43
CA LEU A 81 15.17 20.13 -30.41
C LEU A 81 14.94 21.49 -29.74
N ASN A 82 14.29 22.39 -30.48
CA ASN A 82 13.79 23.70 -30.06
C ASN A 82 12.53 23.56 -29.17
N PRO A 83 12.12 24.64 -28.47
CA PRO A 83 11.53 24.54 -27.14
C PRO A 83 10.03 24.18 -27.13
N VAL A 84 9.70 23.33 -26.15
CA VAL A 84 8.51 23.30 -25.30
C VAL A 84 7.27 23.99 -25.89
N ALA A 85 6.47 23.20 -26.59
CA ALA A 85 5.03 23.41 -26.59
C ALA A 85 4.53 23.11 -25.17
N THR A 86 4.16 24.15 -24.41
CA THR A 86 3.41 23.99 -23.17
C THR A 86 1.98 23.57 -23.49
N MET A 87 1.73 22.26 -23.48
CA MET A 87 0.44 21.66 -23.16
C MET A 87 0.65 20.36 -22.42
N SER A 88 0.16 20.32 -21.18
CA SER A 88 -0.77 19.30 -20.64
C SER A 88 -0.58 19.20 -19.13
N THR A 89 -1.65 19.52 -18.40
CA THR A 89 -1.92 18.85 -17.13
C THR A 89 -2.06 17.37 -17.44
N SER A 90 -1.38 16.51 -16.69
CA SER A 90 -1.43 15.07 -16.88
C SER A 90 -2.85 14.53 -16.69
N GLU A 91 -3.59 14.37 -17.79
CA GLU A 91 -4.60 13.32 -17.85
C GLU A 91 -3.85 11.98 -17.94
N GLY A 92 -4.14 11.04 -17.04
CA GLY A 92 -3.59 9.69 -17.25
C GLY A 92 -3.76 8.65 -16.17
N GLU A 93 -3.87 9.00 -14.88
CA GLU A 93 -3.92 7.97 -13.83
C GLU A 93 -5.04 8.24 -12.81
N ALA A 94 -5.81 7.19 -12.51
CA ALA A 94 -6.89 7.23 -11.54
C ALA A 94 -6.32 7.53 -10.13
N PRO A 95 -6.93 8.45 -9.34
CA PRO A 95 -6.43 8.74 -8.01
C PRO A 95 -6.33 7.49 -7.14
N ALA A 96 -5.19 7.31 -6.47
CA ALA A 96 -4.95 6.18 -5.58
C ALA A 96 -5.41 6.49 -4.16
N VAL A 97 -6.18 5.59 -3.56
CA VAL A 97 -6.78 5.75 -2.23
C VAL A 97 -6.38 4.60 -1.33
N LEU A 98 -5.98 4.91 -0.10
CA LEU A 98 -5.83 3.92 0.98
C LEU A 98 -6.90 4.13 2.06
N ILE A 99 -7.56 3.04 2.43
CA ILE A 99 -8.46 2.97 3.59
C ILE A 99 -7.90 1.90 4.51
N PRO A 100 -7.34 2.25 5.68
CA PRO A 100 -6.84 1.26 6.62
C PRO A 100 -8.01 0.61 7.35
N ILE A 101 -7.97 -0.71 7.48
CA ILE A 101 -8.95 -1.52 8.21
C ILE A 101 -8.25 -2.36 9.28
N ALA A 102 -8.81 -2.35 10.48
CA ALA A 102 -8.36 -3.11 11.64
C ALA A 102 -9.55 -3.85 12.28
N ASP A 103 -9.28 -4.74 13.24
CA ASP A 103 -10.35 -5.26 14.10
C ASP A 103 -11.11 -4.11 14.76
N GLY A 104 -12.44 -4.18 14.76
CA GLY A 104 -13.33 -3.15 15.30
C GLY A 104 -13.57 -1.94 14.40
N THR A 105 -13.02 -1.89 13.19
CA THR A 105 -13.33 -0.83 12.21
C THR A 105 -14.83 -0.83 11.91
N GLU A 106 -15.45 0.34 11.81
CA GLU A 106 -16.87 0.45 11.44
C GLU A 106 -17.06 0.11 9.95
N GLU A 107 -17.86 -0.91 9.67
CA GLU A 107 -17.99 -1.47 8.32
C GLU A 107 -18.78 -0.59 7.34
N ILE A 108 -19.81 0.13 7.77
CA ILE A 108 -20.56 1.02 6.88
C ILE A 108 -19.65 2.17 6.43
N GLU A 109 -18.90 2.76 7.34
CA GLU A 109 -17.96 3.84 7.08
C GLU A 109 -16.86 3.42 6.11
N ALA A 110 -16.18 2.29 6.39
CA ALA A 110 -15.10 1.81 5.54
C ALA A 110 -15.60 1.39 4.15
N ILE A 111 -16.65 0.56 4.10
CA ILE A 111 -17.11 -0.05 2.84
C ILE A 111 -17.93 0.93 2.00
N ALA A 112 -18.78 1.78 2.59
CA ALA A 112 -19.54 2.75 1.81
C ALA A 112 -18.62 3.80 1.18
N VAL A 113 -17.62 4.29 1.90
CA VAL A 113 -16.64 5.22 1.31
C VAL A 113 -15.83 4.51 0.23
N ALA A 114 -15.35 3.28 0.47
CA ALA A 114 -14.64 2.51 -0.56
C ALA A 114 -15.46 2.32 -1.84
N ASP A 115 -16.74 1.97 -1.72
CA ASP A 115 -17.65 1.79 -2.86
C ASP A 115 -17.85 3.12 -3.62
N VAL A 116 -18.18 4.21 -2.92
CA VAL A 116 -18.39 5.53 -3.55
C VAL A 116 -17.15 6.00 -4.31
N LEU A 117 -15.95 5.87 -3.71
CA LEU A 117 -14.70 6.27 -4.36
C LEU A 117 -14.37 5.40 -5.58
N THR A 118 -14.63 4.09 -5.50
CA THR A 118 -14.47 3.16 -6.63
C THR A 118 -15.41 3.52 -7.78
N ARG A 119 -16.69 3.82 -7.50
CA ARG A 119 -17.65 4.34 -8.50
C ARG A 119 -17.23 5.68 -9.08
N GLY A 120 -16.52 6.49 -8.27
CA GLY A 120 -15.84 7.72 -8.66
C GLY A 120 -14.72 7.52 -9.68
N GLY A 121 -14.26 6.29 -9.90
CA GLY A 121 -13.17 5.97 -10.81
C GLY A 121 -11.80 5.98 -10.13
N MET A 122 -11.74 5.95 -8.80
CA MET A 122 -10.49 5.88 -8.04
C MET A 122 -10.02 4.44 -7.83
N LYS A 123 -8.72 4.26 -7.63
CA LYS A 123 -8.11 2.98 -7.26
C LYS A 123 -8.04 2.87 -5.74
N VAL A 124 -9.02 2.19 -5.14
CA VAL A 124 -9.10 1.99 -3.69
C VAL A 124 -8.32 0.76 -3.26
N THR A 125 -7.58 0.88 -2.16
CA THR A 125 -6.86 -0.20 -1.47
C THR A 125 -7.30 -0.27 -0.02
N LEU A 126 -7.84 -1.41 0.40
CA LEU A 126 -8.12 -1.71 1.81
C LEU A 126 -6.86 -2.29 2.46
N ALA A 127 -6.20 -1.50 3.31
CA ALA A 127 -4.96 -1.90 3.96
C ALA A 127 -5.22 -2.49 5.35
N GLY A 128 -4.94 -3.78 5.53
CA GLY A 128 -5.11 -4.48 6.81
C GLY A 128 -4.07 -4.06 7.85
N VAL A 129 -4.53 -3.65 9.03
CA VAL A 129 -3.72 -3.28 10.20
C VAL A 129 -3.77 -4.39 11.25
N GLY A 130 -2.64 -4.65 11.92
CA GLY A 130 -2.57 -5.61 13.04
C GLY A 130 -2.05 -7.01 12.66
N ARG A 131 -1.39 -7.15 11.50
CA ARG A 131 -0.65 -8.38 11.09
C ARG A 131 -1.50 -9.65 11.14
N LYS A 132 -2.73 -9.54 10.64
CA LYS A 132 -3.66 -10.66 10.57
C LYS A 132 -3.27 -11.65 9.47
N LEU A 133 -3.46 -12.93 9.75
CA LEU A 133 -3.37 -13.97 8.73
C LEU A 133 -4.35 -13.66 7.59
N GLN A 134 -3.87 -13.73 6.34
CA GLN A 134 -4.66 -13.43 5.13
C GLN A 134 -5.26 -12.01 5.08
N ASN A 135 -4.79 -11.08 5.93
CA ASN A 135 -5.35 -9.73 6.05
C ASN A 135 -6.86 -9.69 6.37
N ILE A 136 -7.39 -10.71 7.04
CA ILE A 136 -8.81 -10.74 7.44
C ILE A 136 -8.98 -10.09 8.81
N VAL A 137 -9.81 -9.05 8.88
CA VAL A 137 -10.18 -8.34 10.12
C VAL A 137 -11.64 -8.59 10.48
N THR A 138 -11.95 -8.52 11.77
CA THR A 138 -13.34 -8.57 12.28
C THR A 138 -13.82 -7.16 12.58
N MET A 139 -14.76 -6.67 11.77
CA MET A 139 -15.32 -5.31 11.85
C MET A 139 -16.18 -5.12 13.12
N SER A 140 -16.65 -3.90 13.37
CA SER A 140 -17.33 -3.51 14.61
C SER A 140 -18.58 -4.33 14.94
N GLN A 141 -19.39 -4.71 13.94
CA GLN A 141 -20.57 -5.57 14.15
C GLN A 141 -20.31 -7.04 13.79
N GLY A 142 -19.03 -7.45 13.69
CA GLY A 142 -18.64 -8.85 13.48
C GLY A 142 -18.50 -9.30 12.02
N THR A 143 -18.80 -8.43 11.05
CA THR A 143 -18.52 -8.69 9.63
C THR A 143 -17.03 -8.99 9.44
N LYS A 144 -16.69 -10.01 8.65
CA LYS A 144 -15.29 -10.30 8.30
C LYS A 144 -14.95 -9.70 6.95
N VAL A 145 -13.91 -8.88 6.92
CA VAL A 145 -13.43 -8.22 5.69
C VAL A 145 -11.99 -8.62 5.46
N GLN A 146 -11.68 -9.00 4.21
CA GLN A 146 -10.32 -9.27 3.77
C GLN A 146 -9.74 -7.98 3.16
N GLY A 147 -8.65 -7.48 3.73
CA GLY A 147 -7.87 -6.40 3.14
C GLY A 147 -7.07 -6.88 1.93
N ASP A 148 -6.83 -5.97 0.99
CA ASP A 148 -6.06 -6.24 -0.24
C ASP A 148 -4.58 -6.49 0.07
N ILE A 149 -4.06 -5.74 1.04
CA ILE A 149 -2.63 -5.69 1.37
C ILE A 149 -2.44 -5.38 2.85
N ALA A 150 -1.32 -5.79 3.43
CA ALA A 150 -0.94 -5.40 4.79
C ALA A 150 -0.42 -3.94 4.80
N ILE A 151 -0.73 -3.19 5.86
CA ILE A 151 -0.33 -1.77 5.96
C ILE A 151 1.20 -1.58 5.88
N GLU A 152 1.98 -2.54 6.36
CA GLU A 152 3.45 -2.51 6.34
C GLU A 152 3.99 -2.47 4.90
N ALA A 153 3.29 -3.10 3.95
CA ALA A 153 3.68 -3.08 2.54
C ALA A 153 3.25 -1.79 1.81
N CYS A 154 2.55 -0.88 2.49
CA CYS A 154 2.07 0.37 1.91
C CYS A 154 2.95 1.59 2.24
N VAL A 155 3.91 1.48 3.16
CA VAL A 155 4.67 2.62 3.71
C VAL A 155 5.42 3.42 2.63
N ASP A 156 5.99 2.72 1.64
CA ASP A 156 6.75 3.33 0.55
C ASP A 156 5.86 3.73 -0.65
N LEU A 157 4.57 3.39 -0.62
CA LEU A 157 3.63 3.77 -1.65
C LEU A 157 3.17 5.22 -1.48
N ASN A 158 2.61 5.76 -2.56
CA ASN A 158 2.04 7.09 -2.61
C ASN A 158 0.55 6.97 -2.89
N PHE A 159 -0.24 7.70 -2.13
CA PHE A 159 -1.69 7.79 -2.30
C PHE A 159 -2.09 9.26 -2.47
N ASP A 160 -3.16 9.51 -3.21
CA ASP A 160 -3.78 10.83 -3.31
C ASP A 160 -4.70 11.12 -2.13
N LEU A 161 -5.18 10.04 -1.49
CA LEU A 161 -6.03 10.07 -0.30
C LEU A 161 -5.68 8.93 0.68
N ILE A 162 -5.61 9.26 1.97
CA ILE A 162 -5.71 8.29 3.07
C ILE A 162 -6.95 8.63 3.92
N MET A 163 -7.94 7.75 3.97
CA MET A 163 -9.19 7.97 4.71
C MET A 163 -9.29 6.97 5.86
N CYS A 164 -9.33 7.45 7.11
CA CYS A 164 -9.44 6.62 8.31
C CYS A 164 -10.90 6.44 8.75
N PRO A 165 -11.45 5.22 8.73
CA PRO A 165 -12.76 4.93 9.32
C PRO A 165 -12.71 4.97 10.85
N GLY A 166 -13.87 5.06 11.49
CA GLY A 166 -14.03 5.02 12.93
C GLY A 166 -14.34 3.63 13.48
N GLY A 167 -15.26 3.59 14.45
CA GLY A 167 -15.53 2.43 15.29
C GLY A 167 -14.46 2.22 16.37
N PRO A 168 -14.60 1.16 17.20
CA PRO A 168 -13.57 0.78 18.18
C PRO A 168 -12.17 0.56 17.56
N GLY A 169 -12.12 0.16 16.29
CA GLY A 169 -10.87 -0.07 15.54
C GLY A 169 -10.05 1.19 15.30
N ALA A 170 -10.61 2.39 15.50
CA ALA A 170 -9.84 3.64 15.46
C ALA A 170 -8.66 3.64 16.45
N GLN A 171 -8.76 2.90 17.56
CA GLN A 171 -7.64 2.72 18.49
C GLN A 171 -6.50 1.92 17.85
N HIS A 172 -6.79 0.84 17.13
CA HIS A 172 -5.77 0.08 16.40
C HIS A 172 -5.13 0.92 15.29
N LEU A 173 -5.89 1.83 14.66
CA LEU A 173 -5.34 2.78 13.70
C LEU A 173 -4.42 3.80 14.37
N HIS A 174 -4.81 4.33 15.54
CA HIS A 174 -3.98 5.22 16.35
C HIS A 174 -2.64 4.58 16.74
N ASP A 175 -2.66 3.29 17.08
CA ASP A 175 -1.48 2.55 17.56
C ASP A 175 -0.58 2.04 16.42
N CYS A 176 -0.98 2.18 15.15
CA CYS A 176 -0.21 1.71 13.99
C CYS A 176 0.81 2.76 13.54
N ALA A 177 2.08 2.57 13.92
CA ALA A 177 3.17 3.49 13.57
C ALA A 177 3.36 3.70 12.06
N GLU A 178 3.16 2.64 11.27
CA GLU A 178 3.23 2.69 9.81
C GLU A 178 2.18 3.65 9.24
N LEU A 179 0.92 3.52 9.69
CA LEU A 179 -0.17 4.40 9.26
C LEU A 179 0.07 5.85 9.67
N ILE A 180 0.51 6.10 10.92
CA ILE A 180 0.78 7.45 11.40
C ILE A 180 1.89 8.12 10.58
N THR A 181 2.95 7.37 10.25
CA THR A 181 4.03 7.85 9.38
C THR A 181 3.50 8.24 8.00
N MET A 182 2.62 7.41 7.41
CA MET A 182 2.00 7.68 6.12
C MET A 182 1.08 8.92 6.15
N LEU A 183 0.30 9.10 7.22
CA LEU A 183 -0.57 10.27 7.39
C LEU A 183 0.23 11.58 7.56
N GLN A 184 1.33 11.54 8.32
CA GLN A 184 2.22 12.69 8.47
C GLN A 184 2.86 13.07 7.12
N LYS A 185 3.29 12.06 6.34
CA LYS A 185 3.79 12.26 4.97
C LYS A 185 2.71 12.86 4.07
N GLN A 186 1.47 12.37 4.12
CA GLN A 186 0.34 12.95 3.37
C GLN A 186 0.14 14.43 3.65
N LYS A 187 0.06 14.78 4.94
CA LYS A 187 -0.08 16.16 5.39
C LYS A 187 1.08 17.03 4.91
N HIS A 188 2.31 16.57 5.08
CA HIS A 188 3.51 17.30 4.65
C HIS A 188 3.56 17.53 3.14
N GLN A 189 3.10 16.56 2.35
CA GLN A 189 3.04 16.64 0.88
C GLN A 189 1.82 17.41 0.37
N GLY A 190 0.94 17.89 1.25
CA GLY A 190 -0.25 18.66 0.87
C GLY A 190 -1.26 17.87 0.04
N ARG A 191 -1.32 16.53 0.21
CA ARG A 191 -2.40 15.72 -0.40
C ARG A 191 -3.47 15.35 0.61
N TYR A 192 -4.59 14.85 0.09
CA TYR A 192 -5.79 14.68 0.91
C TYR A 192 -5.61 13.56 1.92
N TYR A 193 -6.19 13.75 3.09
CA TYR A 193 -6.36 12.73 4.11
C TYR A 193 -7.61 13.08 4.92
N GLY A 194 -8.06 12.16 5.78
CA GLY A 194 -9.25 12.43 6.55
C GLY A 194 -9.61 11.33 7.53
N GLY A 195 -10.65 11.61 8.29
CA GLY A 195 -11.20 10.67 9.25
C GLY A 195 -12.69 10.86 9.44
N ILE A 196 -13.41 9.76 9.65
CA ILE A 196 -14.83 9.78 9.98
C ILE A 196 -15.05 9.24 11.39
N CYS A 197 -16.15 9.67 12.02
CA CYS A 197 -16.60 9.13 13.29
C CYS A 197 -15.58 9.36 14.42
N ALA A 198 -15.04 8.30 15.01
CA ALA A 198 -14.04 8.38 16.07
C ALA A 198 -12.65 8.82 15.56
N ALA A 199 -12.33 8.61 14.28
CA ALA A 199 -10.98 8.80 13.76
C ALA A 199 -10.44 10.25 13.90
N PRO A 200 -11.21 11.33 13.68
CA PRO A 200 -10.73 12.68 13.93
C PRO A 200 -10.21 12.90 15.36
N ALA A 201 -10.97 12.45 16.36
CA ALA A 201 -10.63 12.62 17.76
C ALA A 201 -9.60 11.61 18.29
N VAL A 202 -9.59 10.39 17.76
CA VAL A 202 -8.74 9.28 18.25
C VAL A 202 -7.42 9.17 17.48
N VAL A 203 -7.43 9.43 16.18
CA VAL A 203 -6.25 9.29 15.32
C VAL A 203 -5.67 10.66 14.97
N LEU A 204 -6.48 11.58 14.44
CA LEU A 204 -5.92 12.80 13.85
C LEU A 204 -5.42 13.82 14.88
N ILE A 205 -6.20 14.11 15.92
CA ILE A 205 -5.82 15.08 16.95
C ILE A 205 -4.58 14.65 17.73
N PRO A 206 -4.49 13.43 18.31
CA PRO A 206 -3.35 13.03 19.13
C PRO A 206 -2.01 13.05 18.39
N HIS A 207 -2.05 12.84 17.06
CA HIS A 207 -0.87 12.80 16.20
C HIS A 207 -0.56 14.14 15.50
N GLY A 208 -1.23 15.23 15.90
CA GLY A 208 -1.00 16.58 15.34
C GLY A 208 -1.37 16.69 13.86
N LEU A 209 -2.22 15.79 13.37
CA LEU A 209 -2.65 15.76 11.97
C LEU A 209 -3.73 16.82 11.73
N LEU A 210 -4.55 17.15 12.73
CA LEU A 210 -5.60 18.16 12.58
C LEU A 210 -5.07 19.56 12.96
N ASP A 211 -4.99 20.47 12.00
CA ASP A 211 -4.63 21.87 12.26
C ASP A 211 -5.78 22.64 12.92
N ALA A 212 -5.48 23.79 13.53
CA ALA A 212 -6.51 24.72 13.98
C ALA A 212 -7.40 25.13 12.80
N GLY A 213 -8.72 25.08 12.99
CA GLY A 213 -9.70 25.31 11.92
C GLY A 213 -10.91 24.38 12.05
N PRO A 214 -11.85 24.42 11.10
CA PRO A 214 -13.12 23.72 11.22
C PRO A 214 -12.95 22.21 11.09
N ALA A 215 -13.54 21.44 11.98
CA ALA A 215 -13.57 19.97 11.89
C ALA A 215 -14.79 19.38 12.57
N THR A 216 -15.18 18.16 12.20
CA THR A 216 -16.24 17.41 12.87
C THR A 216 -15.78 16.01 13.27
N THR A 217 -16.57 15.32 14.07
CA THR A 217 -16.33 13.96 14.58
C THR A 217 -17.67 13.35 14.99
N TYR A 218 -17.69 12.10 15.42
CA TYR A 218 -18.89 11.51 16.02
C TYR A 218 -19.28 12.29 17.28
N PRO A 219 -20.57 12.63 17.50
CA PRO A 219 -20.97 13.55 18.56
C PRO A 219 -20.44 13.21 19.97
N SER A 220 -20.36 11.93 20.34
CA SER A 220 -19.83 11.51 21.65
C SER A 220 -18.32 11.76 21.84
N TYR A 221 -17.59 12.06 20.76
CA TYR A 221 -16.18 12.44 20.78
C TYR A 221 -15.97 13.96 20.75
N GLY A 222 -17.03 14.77 20.73
CA GLY A 222 -16.94 16.23 20.61
C GLY A 222 -16.05 16.89 21.68
N GLU A 223 -16.09 16.41 22.93
CA GLU A 223 -15.24 16.92 24.02
C GLU A 223 -13.73 16.69 23.80
N LYS A 224 -13.37 15.76 22.92
CA LYS A 224 -11.99 15.46 22.54
C LYS A 224 -11.49 16.33 21.37
N MET A 225 -12.37 17.10 20.73
CA MET A 225 -12.02 18.00 19.62
C MET A 225 -11.36 19.31 20.09
N LYS A 226 -10.34 19.20 20.95
CA LYS A 226 -9.61 20.34 21.52
C LYS A 226 -8.62 20.90 20.50
N GLY A 227 -8.49 22.23 20.46
CA GLY A 227 -7.54 22.92 19.57
C GLY A 227 -8.05 23.15 18.14
N VAL A 228 -9.31 22.79 17.86
CA VAL A 228 -9.96 23.00 16.56
C VAL A 228 -11.33 23.67 16.74
N ASP A 229 -11.87 24.22 15.66
CA ASP A 229 -13.22 24.78 15.59
C ASP A 229 -14.20 23.63 15.31
N TYR A 230 -14.68 23.00 16.39
CA TYR A 230 -15.58 21.85 16.29
C TYR A 230 -16.95 22.26 15.73
N LYS A 231 -17.37 21.59 14.64
CA LYS A 231 -18.64 21.78 13.95
C LYS A 231 -19.59 20.59 14.18
N PRO A 232 -20.38 20.60 15.27
CA PRO A 232 -21.27 19.49 15.62
C PRO A 232 -22.46 19.30 14.65
N ASP A 233 -22.82 20.34 13.90
CA ASP A 233 -23.99 20.34 13.00
C ASP A 233 -23.62 20.15 11.52
N GLU A 234 -22.32 20.09 11.20
CA GLU A 234 -21.84 19.91 9.83
C GLU A 234 -21.43 18.45 9.58
N ARG A 235 -22.03 17.84 8.56
CA ARG A 235 -21.91 16.40 8.27
C ARG A 235 -20.57 16.03 7.65
N VAL A 236 -20.01 16.90 6.83
CA VAL A 236 -18.69 16.76 6.19
C VAL A 236 -17.99 18.11 6.24
N VAL A 237 -16.80 18.17 6.82
CA VAL A 237 -16.07 19.42 7.08
C VAL A 237 -14.66 19.32 6.53
N MET A 238 -14.22 20.38 5.85
CA MET A 238 -12.87 20.49 5.31
C MET A 238 -12.03 21.50 6.10
N ASN A 239 -10.83 21.08 6.49
CA ASN A 239 -9.76 21.98 6.92
C ASN A 239 -8.55 21.81 5.99
N GLY A 240 -8.41 22.69 5.00
CA GLY A 240 -7.41 22.55 3.94
C GLY A 240 -7.56 21.23 3.19
N LYS A 241 -6.60 20.31 3.38
CA LYS A 241 -6.59 18.97 2.77
C LYS A 241 -7.09 17.86 3.70
N CYS A 242 -7.42 18.18 4.95
CA CYS A 242 -8.05 17.25 5.88
C CYS A 242 -9.57 17.29 5.73
N VAL A 243 -10.19 16.14 5.45
CA VAL A 243 -11.65 15.99 5.36
C VAL A 243 -12.15 15.18 6.56
N THR A 244 -13.11 15.70 7.30
CA THR A 244 -13.69 15.03 8.47
C THR A 244 -15.20 14.84 8.34
N SER A 245 -15.74 13.79 8.96
CA SER A 245 -17.18 13.50 8.93
C SER A 245 -17.65 12.78 10.22
N GLN A 246 -18.96 12.65 10.41
CA GLN A 246 -19.54 12.35 11.72
C GLN A 246 -19.75 10.87 12.02
N GLY A 247 -20.12 10.01 11.08
CA GLY A 247 -20.46 8.62 11.41
C GLY A 247 -21.01 7.79 10.26
N PRO A 248 -21.56 6.60 10.52
CA PRO A 248 -22.07 5.71 9.47
C PRO A 248 -23.09 6.39 8.55
N GLY A 249 -23.98 7.20 9.14
CA GLY A 249 -25.00 7.94 8.42
C GLY A 249 -24.49 9.08 7.54
N THR A 250 -23.21 9.46 7.61
CA THR A 250 -22.59 10.50 6.76
C THR A 250 -21.52 9.93 5.81
N ALA A 251 -21.29 8.61 5.81
CA ALA A 251 -20.22 7.97 5.05
C ALA A 251 -20.37 8.19 3.53
N ILE A 252 -21.58 8.06 2.98
CA ILE A 252 -21.84 8.29 1.56
C ILE A 252 -21.56 9.75 1.19
N GLU A 253 -22.02 10.72 1.99
CA GLU A 253 -21.76 12.14 1.77
C GLU A 253 -20.27 12.47 1.81
N MET A 254 -19.52 11.88 2.75
CA MET A 254 -18.06 12.01 2.78
C MET A 254 -17.42 11.45 1.50
N GLY A 255 -17.83 10.25 1.07
CA GLY A 255 -17.36 9.65 -0.18
C GLY A 255 -17.63 10.55 -1.39
N LEU A 256 -18.85 11.09 -1.51
CA LEU A 256 -19.22 11.98 -2.62
C LEU A 256 -18.41 13.27 -2.61
N LYS A 257 -18.17 13.85 -1.43
CA LYS A 257 -17.31 15.02 -1.29
C LYS A 257 -15.87 14.73 -1.72
N LEU A 258 -15.35 13.56 -1.39
CA LEU A 258 -14.02 13.14 -1.81
C LEU A 258 -13.94 12.92 -3.34
N VAL A 259 -14.98 12.35 -3.96
CA VAL A 259 -15.08 12.26 -5.45
C VAL A 259 -15.08 13.65 -6.08
N GLU A 260 -15.81 14.61 -5.52
CA GLU A 260 -15.83 15.99 -5.99
C GLU A 260 -14.42 16.62 -5.96
N LEU A 261 -13.67 16.39 -4.88
CA LEU A 261 -12.36 17.01 -4.64
C LEU A 261 -11.21 16.40 -5.46
N LEU A 262 -11.29 15.10 -5.75
CA LEU A 262 -10.20 14.34 -6.38
C LEU A 262 -10.47 13.99 -7.84
N VAL A 263 -11.72 14.03 -8.29
CA VAL A 263 -12.10 13.74 -9.68
C VAL A 263 -12.81 14.95 -10.29
N SER A 264 -14.10 15.14 -9.97
CA SER A 264 -14.86 16.31 -10.40
C SER A 264 -16.24 16.35 -9.74
N GLY A 265 -16.83 17.56 -9.67
CA GLY A 265 -18.21 17.72 -9.20
C GLY A 265 -19.26 17.06 -10.11
N GLU A 266 -18.99 16.94 -11.40
CA GLU A 266 -19.87 16.21 -12.34
C GLU A 266 -19.86 14.71 -12.04
N LYS A 267 -18.68 14.14 -11.79
CA LYS A 267 -18.55 12.74 -11.43
C LYS A 267 -19.22 12.45 -10.09
N ALA A 268 -19.04 13.33 -9.10
CA ALA A 268 -19.72 13.21 -7.81
C ALA A 268 -21.26 13.19 -7.96
N LYS A 269 -21.83 14.11 -8.75
CA LYS A 269 -23.28 14.12 -9.05
C LYS A 269 -23.75 12.85 -9.76
N SER A 270 -22.97 12.36 -10.73
CA SER A 270 -23.28 11.11 -11.44
C SER A 270 -23.28 9.91 -10.49
N VAL A 271 -22.31 9.82 -9.58
CA VAL A 271 -22.25 8.75 -8.57
C VAL A 271 -23.41 8.87 -7.57
N ALA A 272 -23.72 10.08 -7.10
CA ALA A 272 -24.85 10.33 -6.20
C ALA A 272 -26.17 9.88 -6.83
N GLN A 273 -26.43 10.25 -8.09
CA GLN A 273 -27.61 9.82 -8.82
C GLN A 273 -27.70 8.29 -8.96
N ALA A 274 -26.58 7.62 -9.22
CA ALA A 274 -26.53 6.16 -9.31
C ALA A 274 -26.76 5.45 -7.97
N LEU A 275 -26.50 6.13 -6.85
CA LEU A 275 -26.71 5.63 -5.48
C LEU A 275 -28.05 6.05 -4.87
N ILE A 276 -28.80 6.95 -5.52
CA ILE A 276 -30.01 7.58 -4.97
C ILE A 276 -29.68 8.33 -3.66
N ALA A 277 -28.57 9.08 -3.68
CA ALA A 277 -28.05 9.87 -2.55
C ALA A 277 -28.27 11.38 -2.76
#